data_AF-A0A928W8W3-F1
#
_entry.id   AF-A0A928W8W3-F1
#
_cell.length_a   1.000
_cell.length_b   1.000
_cell.length_c   1.000
_cell.angle_alpha   90.00
_cell.angle_beta   90.00
_cell.angle_gamma   90.00
#
_symmetry.space_group_name_H-M   'P 1'
#
loop_
_entity.id
_entity.type
_entity.pdbx_description
1 polymer ?
#
loop_
_entity_poly.entity_id
_entity_poly.type
_entity_poly.pdbx_seq_one_letter_code
_entity_poly.pdbx_strand_id
1 'polypeptide(L)'
;MRLEHAITRLKKDSLVITPGDRSDIIVGLLQTHQSLNYPHLSGILLSGDLQPEASIIKLIDGLYDPLPILSVPTDTYETSELVKQVHTSLVASDREKITISIHSFDDYVNLNRLEEQINTIKIEGITPKMFTYNLLQQAKSRKRHIVLPEGTEIRILQAAALLSNREIVELTLLGQPEKIAQQIEQNNIDLDISLLQIIDPATSNKIEFYAEQFYQLRKHKGATPDMVREYLLDVSYFGTMMVYGGDADGMVSGSVHTTAHTLRPALQLITTKPGYELASSVFFMCLEDRVLV
;
A
#
# COMPACT_ATOMS: atom_id res chain seq x y z
N MET A 1 21.09 52.72 -1.63
CA MET A 1 22.47 52.20 -1.54
C MET A 1 23.15 52.38 -2.89
N ARG A 2 24.37 52.93 -2.94
CA ARG A 2 25.14 53.15 -4.19
C ARG A 2 25.92 51.89 -4.58
N LEU A 3 26.32 51.80 -5.85
CA LEU A 3 27.04 50.64 -6.41
C LEU A 3 28.34 50.33 -5.65
N GLU A 4 29.15 51.33 -5.29
CA GLU A 4 30.43 51.12 -4.60
C GLU A 4 30.27 50.38 -3.26
N HIS A 5 29.12 50.54 -2.59
CA HIS A 5 28.82 49.85 -1.35
C HIS A 5 28.15 48.49 -1.58
N ALA A 6 27.49 48.29 -2.73
CA ALA A 6 26.85 47.02 -3.07
C ALA A 6 27.86 45.93 -3.37
N ILE A 7 28.84 46.23 -4.20
CA ILE A 7 29.84 45.26 -4.65
C ILE A 7 30.69 44.70 -3.50
N THR A 8 30.94 45.50 -2.46
CA THR A 8 31.74 45.07 -1.29
C THR A 8 31.02 44.10 -0.37
N ARG A 9 29.71 43.89 -0.56
CA ARG A 9 28.89 42.99 0.26
C ARG A 9 28.50 41.69 -0.45
N LEU A 10 28.93 41.51 -1.71
CA LEU A 10 28.61 40.33 -2.49
C LEU A 10 29.40 39.11 -2.01
N LYS A 11 28.72 37.96 -1.97
CA LYS A 11 29.34 36.65 -1.71
C LYS A 11 29.15 35.76 -2.93
N LYS A 12 29.98 34.72 -3.02
CA LYS A 12 29.81 33.67 -4.04
C LYS A 12 28.38 33.11 -4.00
N ASP A 13 27.79 32.91 -5.16
CA ASP A 13 26.48 32.31 -5.37
C ASP A 13 25.32 33.08 -4.72
N SER A 14 25.49 34.40 -4.53
CA SER A 14 24.42 35.26 -3.99
C SER A 14 23.34 35.57 -5.03
N LEU A 15 22.08 35.56 -4.59
CA LEU A 15 20.95 36.18 -5.29
C LEU A 15 20.81 37.62 -4.79
N VAL A 16 20.83 38.60 -5.69
CA VAL A 16 20.72 40.02 -5.32
C VAL A 16 19.32 40.54 -5.59
N ILE A 17 18.68 41.11 -4.57
CA ILE A 17 17.36 41.75 -4.69
C ILE A 17 17.55 43.27 -4.81
N THR A 18 17.02 43.87 -5.86
CA THR A 18 17.08 45.32 -6.08
C THR A 18 15.82 45.83 -6.79
N PRO A 19 15.36 47.06 -6.57
CA PRO A 19 14.36 47.68 -7.44
C PRO A 19 14.81 47.72 -8.90
N GLY A 20 13.89 47.50 -9.85
CA GLY A 20 14.23 47.41 -11.27
C GLY A 20 14.56 48.74 -11.96
N ASP A 21 14.23 49.87 -11.35
CA ASP A 21 14.62 51.21 -11.80
C ASP A 21 16.10 51.55 -11.47
N ARG A 22 16.77 50.73 -10.66
CA ARG A 22 18.17 50.91 -10.25
C ARG A 22 19.16 50.42 -11.29
N SER A 23 19.15 51.10 -12.43
CA SER A 23 19.99 50.84 -13.60
C SER A 23 21.50 50.77 -13.27
N ASP A 24 21.97 51.63 -12.35
CA ASP A 24 23.36 51.65 -11.89
C ASP A 24 23.78 50.35 -11.19
N ILE A 25 22.89 49.81 -10.36
CA ILE A 25 23.11 48.55 -9.63
C ILE A 25 23.03 47.38 -10.60
N ILE A 26 22.03 47.33 -11.48
CA ILE A 26 21.83 46.21 -12.40
C ILE A 26 23.07 46.04 -13.30
N VAL A 27 23.50 47.12 -13.97
CA VAL A 27 24.69 47.08 -14.83
C VAL A 27 25.94 46.76 -14.02
N GLY A 28 26.08 47.35 -12.83
CA GLY A 28 27.21 47.07 -11.96
C GLY A 28 27.29 45.60 -11.52
N LEU A 29 26.16 44.96 -11.20
CA LEU A 29 26.09 43.55 -10.85
C LEU A 29 26.43 42.64 -12.02
N LEU A 30 25.96 42.97 -13.22
CA LEU A 30 26.31 42.24 -14.46
C LEU A 30 27.82 42.29 -14.70
N GLN A 31 28.44 43.47 -14.61
CA GLN A 31 29.89 43.61 -14.76
C GLN A 31 30.65 42.90 -13.63
N THR A 32 30.09 42.91 -12.42
CA THR A 32 30.69 42.22 -11.27
C THR A 32 30.69 40.70 -11.48
N HIS A 33 29.58 40.13 -11.99
CA HIS A 33 29.48 38.70 -12.31
C HIS A 33 30.47 38.25 -13.38
N GLN A 34 30.83 39.13 -14.33
CA GLN A 34 31.82 38.86 -15.37
C GLN A 34 33.28 39.12 -14.92
N SER A 35 33.49 39.74 -13.77
CA SER A 35 34.83 40.12 -13.31
C SER A 35 35.52 38.97 -12.58
N LEU A 36 36.76 38.66 -12.98
CA LEU A 36 37.60 37.67 -12.29
C LEU A 36 37.98 38.07 -10.84
N ASN A 37 37.82 39.36 -10.49
CA ASN A 37 38.18 39.88 -9.17
C ASN A 37 37.01 39.87 -8.18
N TYR A 38 35.82 39.46 -8.61
CA TYR A 38 34.61 39.48 -7.80
C TYR A 38 33.89 38.13 -7.87
N PRO A 39 33.06 37.81 -6.87
CA PRO A 39 32.33 36.54 -6.86
C PRO A 39 31.30 36.46 -8.00
N HIS A 40 31.15 35.25 -8.55
CA HIS A 40 30.03 34.93 -9.42
C HIS A 40 28.71 34.94 -8.62
N LEU A 41 27.72 35.62 -9.17
CA LEU A 41 26.35 35.71 -8.66
C LEU A 41 25.47 34.59 -9.23
N SER A 42 24.42 34.22 -8.49
CA SER A 42 23.41 33.23 -8.91
C SER A 42 22.26 33.86 -9.72
N GLY A 43 21.98 35.14 -9.49
CA GLY A 43 20.93 35.86 -10.20
C GLY A 43 20.67 37.26 -9.65
N ILE A 44 19.80 37.99 -10.34
CA ILE A 44 19.21 39.26 -9.89
C ILE A 44 17.69 39.13 -9.83
N LEU A 45 17.09 39.57 -8.74
CA LEU A 45 15.65 39.64 -8.58
C LEU A 45 15.21 41.12 -8.48
N LEU A 46 14.50 41.58 -9.51
CA LEU A 46 13.97 42.92 -9.62
C LEU A 46 12.65 43.02 -8.84
N SER A 47 12.60 43.88 -7.83
CA SER A 47 11.43 44.08 -6.97
C SER A 47 10.65 45.35 -7.32
N GLY A 48 9.39 45.41 -6.92
CA GLY A 48 8.52 46.59 -6.95
C GLY A 48 7.77 46.82 -8.26
N ASP A 49 7.69 45.79 -9.12
CA ASP A 49 7.13 45.88 -10.49
C ASP A 49 7.76 46.99 -11.35
N LEU A 50 8.96 47.44 -10.97
CA LEU A 50 9.71 48.44 -11.70
C LEU A 50 10.52 47.74 -12.79
N GLN A 51 10.37 48.20 -14.03
CA GLN A 51 11.16 47.70 -15.15
C GLN A 51 12.40 48.58 -15.36
N PRO A 52 13.54 48.01 -15.77
CA PRO A 52 14.69 48.80 -16.18
C PRO A 52 14.34 49.68 -17.38
N GLU A 53 15.04 50.80 -17.51
CA GLU A 53 14.93 51.69 -18.68
C GLU A 53 15.21 50.93 -19.99
N ALA A 54 14.54 51.32 -21.08
CA ALA A 54 14.62 50.60 -22.36
C ALA A 54 16.07 50.50 -22.91
N SER A 55 16.92 51.48 -22.62
CA SER A 55 18.34 51.47 -22.97
C SER A 55 19.13 50.39 -22.22
N ILE A 56 18.76 50.10 -20.96
CA ILE A 56 19.36 49.07 -20.12
C ILE A 56 18.90 47.69 -20.56
N ILE A 57 17.60 47.52 -20.83
CA ILE A 57 17.07 46.26 -21.38
C ILE A 57 17.81 45.90 -22.67
N LYS A 58 17.95 46.85 -23.59
CA LYS A 58 18.70 46.66 -24.84
C LYS A 58 20.17 46.27 -24.62
N LEU A 59 20.79 46.75 -23.53
CA LEU A 59 22.15 46.37 -23.16
C LEU A 59 22.20 44.93 -22.64
N ILE A 60 21.24 44.54 -21.79
CA ILE A 60 21.14 43.18 -21.23
C ILE A 60 20.90 42.16 -22.34
N ASP A 61 20.00 42.46 -23.29
CA ASP A 61 19.68 41.59 -24.44
C ASP A 61 20.90 41.31 -25.35
N GLY A 62 21.92 42.17 -25.30
CA GLY A 62 23.15 42.02 -26.08
C GLY A 62 24.24 41.18 -25.42
N LEU A 63 24.03 40.66 -24.20
CA LEU A 63 25.03 39.89 -23.47
C LEU A 63 25.01 38.41 -23.88
N TYR A 64 26.21 37.82 -24.03
CA TYR A 64 26.38 36.43 -24.48
C TYR A 64 26.01 35.40 -23.40
N ASP A 65 26.18 35.76 -22.13
CA ASP A 65 25.87 34.92 -20.96
C ASP A 65 25.30 35.82 -19.85
N PRO A 66 24.02 36.21 -19.95
CA PRO A 66 23.42 37.07 -18.95
C PRO A 66 23.13 36.25 -17.70
N LEU A 67 23.66 36.72 -16.57
CA LEU A 67 23.22 36.35 -15.23
C LEU A 67 21.67 36.29 -15.19
N PRO A 68 21.02 35.24 -14.68
CA PRO A 68 19.57 35.15 -14.66
C PRO A 68 18.93 36.34 -13.95
N ILE A 69 18.02 37.04 -14.64
CA ILE A 69 17.27 38.18 -14.09
C ILE A 69 15.78 37.83 -14.09
N LEU A 70 15.14 37.96 -12.93
CA LEU A 70 13.70 37.78 -12.75
C LEU A 70 13.10 39.07 -12.20
N SER A 71 11.84 39.36 -12.54
CA SER A 71 11.11 40.50 -11.99
C SER A 71 9.87 40.01 -11.25
N VAL A 72 9.57 40.65 -10.11
CA VAL A 72 8.42 40.35 -9.25
C VAL A 72 7.67 41.62 -8.87
N PRO A 73 6.34 41.54 -8.68
CA PRO A 73 5.52 42.72 -8.41
C PRO A 73 5.65 43.24 -6.97
N THR A 74 6.14 42.41 -6.04
CA THR A 74 6.27 42.70 -4.60
C THR A 74 7.42 43.68 -4.32
N ASP A 75 7.31 44.48 -3.26
CA ASP A 75 8.39 45.41 -2.87
C ASP A 75 9.65 44.66 -2.37
N THR A 76 10.76 45.37 -2.16
CA THR A 76 12.04 44.74 -1.78
C THR A 76 11.98 43.98 -0.45
N TYR A 77 11.20 44.47 0.52
CA TYR A 77 11.11 43.85 1.84
C TYR A 77 10.27 42.58 1.78
N GLU A 78 9.08 42.67 1.18
CA GLU A 78 8.19 41.52 0.96
C GLU A 78 8.87 40.45 0.11
N THR A 79 9.53 40.85 -0.98
CA THR A 79 10.32 39.95 -1.83
C THR A 79 11.39 39.23 -1.02
N SER A 80 12.09 39.94 -0.14
CA SER A 80 13.11 39.32 0.71
C SER A 80 12.54 38.31 1.71
N GLU A 81 11.35 38.54 2.24
CA GLU A 81 10.67 37.57 3.13
C GLU A 81 10.16 36.35 2.36
N LEU A 82 9.60 36.52 1.17
CA LEU A 82 9.14 35.42 0.32
C LEU A 82 10.30 34.53 -0.14
N VAL A 83 11.43 35.13 -0.53
CA VAL A 83 12.62 34.38 -0.95
C VAL A 83 13.14 33.48 0.18
N LYS A 84 13.02 33.88 1.46
CA LYS A 84 13.40 33.03 2.60
C LYS A 84 12.54 31.77 2.74
N GLN A 85 11.33 31.78 2.22
CA GLN A 85 10.41 30.64 2.25
C GLN A 85 10.63 29.66 1.09
N VAL A 86 11.50 30.00 0.13
CA VAL A 86 11.84 29.10 -0.96
C VAL A 86 12.67 27.95 -0.40
N HIS A 87 12.04 26.78 -0.29
CA HIS A 87 12.71 25.56 0.10
C HIS A 87 13.28 24.85 -1.11
N THR A 88 14.52 24.39 -1.00
CA THR A 88 15.13 23.50 -1.98
C THR A 88 14.42 22.15 -1.94
N SER A 89 13.97 21.64 -3.08
CA SER A 89 13.48 20.26 -3.20
C SER A 89 14.38 19.45 -4.12
N LEU A 90 14.45 18.14 -3.86
CA LEU A 90 15.01 17.17 -4.78
C LEU A 90 13.89 16.70 -5.70
N VAL A 91 13.98 17.05 -6.98
CA VAL A 91 13.10 16.52 -8.02
C VAL A 91 13.82 15.41 -8.78
N ALA A 92 13.09 14.41 -9.24
CA ALA A 92 13.67 13.23 -9.91
C ALA A 92 14.48 13.57 -11.19
N SER A 93 14.25 14.75 -11.77
CA SER A 93 14.97 15.24 -12.95
C SER A 93 16.32 15.91 -12.64
N ASP A 94 16.58 16.30 -11.38
CA ASP A 94 17.77 17.06 -10.99
C ASP A 94 18.95 16.11 -10.69
N ARG A 95 19.54 15.56 -11.77
CA ARG A 95 20.61 14.56 -11.68
C ARG A 95 21.85 15.05 -10.94
N GLU A 96 22.16 16.34 -11.04
CA GLU A 96 23.34 16.92 -10.40
C GLU A 96 23.16 16.97 -8.87
N LYS A 97 22.03 17.51 -8.38
CA LYS A 97 21.77 17.50 -6.93
C LYS A 97 21.67 16.08 -6.36
N ILE A 98 21.07 15.15 -7.10
CA ILE A 98 20.99 13.74 -6.69
C ILE A 98 22.41 13.17 -6.53
N THR A 99 23.28 13.41 -7.50
CA THR A 99 24.67 12.90 -7.48
C THR A 99 25.45 13.49 -6.32
N ILE A 100 25.37 14.80 -6.09
CA ILE A 100 26.01 15.47 -4.94
C ILE A 100 25.47 14.92 -3.61
N SER A 101 24.17 14.68 -3.52
CA SER A 101 23.54 14.14 -2.30
C SER A 101 24.03 12.73 -2.00
N ILE A 102 24.15 11.86 -3.01
CA ILE A 102 24.66 10.50 -2.87
C ILE A 102 26.13 10.55 -2.39
N HIS A 103 26.99 11.31 -3.06
CA HIS A 103 28.38 11.45 -2.65
C HIS A 103 28.52 12.02 -1.23
N SER A 104 27.74 13.05 -0.90
CA SER A 104 27.75 13.62 0.46
C SER A 104 27.29 12.61 1.51
N PHE A 105 26.33 11.75 1.16
CA PHE A 105 25.91 10.67 2.05
C PHE A 105 27.05 9.67 2.25
N ASP A 106 27.68 9.21 1.17
CA ASP A 106 28.76 8.22 1.24
C ASP A 106 30.00 8.76 1.99
N ASP A 107 30.34 10.05 1.81
CA ASP A 107 31.51 10.67 2.42
C ASP A 107 31.32 10.95 3.93
N TYR A 108 30.10 11.32 4.34
CA TYR A 108 29.84 11.86 5.68
C TYR A 108 28.96 10.97 6.57
N VAL A 109 28.28 9.96 6.02
CA VAL A 109 27.44 9.04 6.80
C VAL A 109 28.17 7.73 7.05
N ASN A 110 28.40 7.43 8.33
CA ASN A 110 28.94 6.15 8.74
C ASN A 110 27.85 5.07 8.69
N LEU A 111 27.83 4.31 7.59
CA LEU A 111 26.86 3.23 7.35
C LEU A 111 26.82 2.20 8.49
N ASN A 112 27.99 1.77 8.99
CA ASN A 112 28.07 0.76 10.05
C ASN A 112 27.40 1.24 11.34
N ARG A 113 27.65 2.49 11.73
CA ARG A 113 27.01 3.09 12.91
C ARG A 113 25.49 3.26 12.70
N LEU A 114 25.07 3.64 11.49
CA LEU A 114 23.66 3.77 11.16
C LEU A 114 22.95 2.40 11.22
N GLU A 115 23.57 1.35 10.70
CA GLU A 115 23.06 -0.03 10.79
C GLU A 115 22.98 -0.51 12.24
N GLU A 116 24.01 -0.28 13.06
CA GLU A 116 23.97 -0.60 14.49
C GLU A 116 22.80 0.11 15.18
N GLN A 117 22.59 1.40 14.89
CA GLN A 117 21.48 2.17 15.45
C GLN A 117 20.12 1.64 15.01
N ILE A 118 19.96 1.31 13.73
CA ILE A 118 18.72 0.70 13.21
C ILE A 118 18.47 -0.66 13.84
N ASN A 119 19.50 -1.49 13.97
CA ASN A 119 19.40 -2.82 14.59
C ASN A 119 19.13 -2.77 16.10
N THR A 120 19.52 -1.69 16.78
CA THR A 120 19.13 -1.46 18.19
C THR A 120 17.68 -1.03 18.37
N ILE A 121 16.98 -0.63 17.29
CA ILE A 121 15.54 -0.38 17.36
C ILE A 121 14.84 -1.73 17.52
N LYS A 122 14.55 -2.09 18.77
CA LYS A 122 13.57 -3.13 19.07
C LYS A 122 12.20 -2.61 18.68
N ILE A 123 11.66 -3.08 17.57
CA ILE A 123 10.26 -2.85 17.21
C ILE A 123 9.42 -3.56 18.28
N GLU A 124 8.85 -2.80 19.21
CA GLU A 124 7.89 -3.34 20.18
C GLU A 124 6.55 -3.55 19.47
N GLY A 125 6.22 -4.81 19.16
CA GLY A 125 4.94 -5.20 18.59
C GLY A 125 4.92 -5.32 17.08
N ILE A 126 3.90 -6.02 16.58
CA ILE A 126 3.60 -6.14 15.15
C ILE A 126 2.35 -5.29 14.90
N THR A 127 2.45 -4.28 14.05
CA THR A 127 1.28 -3.48 13.67
C THR A 127 0.24 -4.35 12.97
N PRO A 128 -1.06 -4.02 13.03
CA PRO A 128 -2.10 -4.82 12.38
C PRO A 128 -1.89 -5.03 10.87
N LYS A 129 -1.34 -4.02 10.18
CA LYS A 129 -1.00 -4.13 8.75
C LYS A 129 0.11 -5.16 8.52
N MET A 130 1.16 -5.13 9.34
CA MET A 130 2.27 -6.08 9.24
C MET A 130 1.83 -7.50 9.63
N PHE A 131 0.95 -7.63 10.63
CA PHE A 131 0.38 -8.91 11.05
C PHE A 131 -0.42 -9.55 9.90
N THR A 132 -1.36 -8.82 9.30
CA THR A 132 -2.15 -9.31 8.17
C THR A 132 -1.25 -9.64 6.98
N TYR A 133 -0.27 -8.78 6.66
CA TYR A 133 0.68 -9.06 5.58
C TYR A 133 1.45 -10.37 5.82
N ASN A 134 2.01 -10.55 7.01
CA ASN A 134 2.76 -11.76 7.37
C ASN A 134 1.88 -13.01 7.32
N LEU A 135 0.63 -12.92 7.79
CA LEU A 135 -0.33 -14.02 7.71
C LEU A 135 -0.63 -14.42 6.26
N LEU A 136 -0.81 -13.44 5.37
CA LEU A 136 -1.01 -13.68 3.95
C LEU A 136 0.23 -14.30 3.28
N GLN A 137 1.44 -13.86 3.64
CA GLN A 137 2.68 -14.46 3.13
C GLN A 137 2.83 -15.92 3.58
N GLN A 138 2.50 -16.21 4.85
CA GLN A 138 2.52 -17.57 5.38
C GLN A 138 1.51 -18.45 4.64
N ALA A 139 0.27 -18.00 4.47
CA ALA A 139 -0.75 -18.71 3.71
C ALA A 139 -0.31 -18.98 2.26
N LYS A 140 0.25 -17.98 1.59
CA LYS A 140 0.75 -18.12 0.21
C LYS A 140 1.93 -19.09 0.09
N SER A 141 2.83 -19.11 1.07
CA SER A 141 3.98 -20.03 1.08
C SER A 141 3.58 -21.50 1.27
N ARG A 142 2.42 -21.73 1.89
CA ARG A 142 1.87 -23.06 2.16
C ARG A 142 0.40 -23.06 1.74
N LYS A 143 0.16 -23.00 0.43
CA LYS A 143 -1.18 -23.00 -0.15
C LYS A 143 -1.98 -24.16 0.44
N ARG A 144 -3.09 -23.83 1.09
CA ARG A 144 -4.07 -24.77 1.64
C ARG A 144 -5.35 -24.70 0.83
N HIS A 145 -6.10 -25.79 0.83
CA HIS A 145 -7.38 -25.87 0.17
C HIS A 145 -8.53 -25.55 1.14
N ILE A 146 -9.28 -24.48 0.88
CA ILE A 146 -10.37 -24.01 1.74
C ILE A 146 -11.70 -24.11 1.00
N VAL A 147 -12.69 -24.74 1.64
CA VAL A 147 -14.07 -24.78 1.15
C VAL A 147 -14.90 -23.62 1.71
N LEU A 148 -15.69 -23.00 0.84
CA LEU A 148 -16.56 -21.86 1.12
C LEU A 148 -18.02 -22.27 0.83
N PRO A 149 -18.79 -22.67 1.85
CA PRO A 149 -20.14 -23.22 1.67
C PRO A 149 -21.18 -22.22 1.13
N GLU A 150 -20.94 -20.94 1.31
CA GLU A 150 -21.91 -19.86 1.02
C GLU A 150 -21.62 -19.23 -0.35
N GLY A 151 -21.51 -20.07 -1.38
CA GLY A 151 -20.97 -19.68 -2.70
C GLY A 151 -21.80 -18.64 -3.47
N THR A 152 -23.04 -18.36 -3.07
CA THR A 152 -23.88 -17.31 -3.67
C THR A 152 -23.83 -15.99 -2.91
N GLU A 153 -23.07 -15.90 -1.83
CA GLU A 153 -23.00 -14.71 -0.99
C GLU A 153 -21.93 -13.73 -1.50
N ILE A 154 -22.28 -12.46 -1.63
CA ILE A 154 -21.46 -11.45 -2.33
C ILE A 154 -20.11 -11.23 -1.63
N ARG A 155 -20.06 -11.16 -0.29
CA ARG A 155 -18.81 -10.95 0.45
C ARG A 155 -17.88 -12.16 0.29
N ILE A 156 -18.42 -13.38 0.26
CA ILE A 156 -17.67 -14.60 -0.02
C ILE A 156 -17.11 -14.60 -1.44
N LEU A 157 -17.90 -14.21 -2.44
CA LEU A 157 -17.44 -14.12 -3.83
C LEU A 157 -16.34 -13.08 -4.03
N GLN A 158 -16.48 -11.90 -3.40
CA GLN A 158 -15.44 -10.86 -3.42
C GLN A 158 -14.15 -11.33 -2.73
N ALA A 159 -14.27 -12.04 -1.60
CA ALA A 159 -13.11 -12.60 -0.92
C ALA A 159 -12.45 -13.69 -1.77
N ALA A 160 -13.25 -14.57 -2.41
CA ALA A 160 -12.76 -15.60 -3.31
C ALA A 160 -11.97 -15.01 -4.47
N ALA A 161 -12.49 -13.97 -5.12
CA ALA A 161 -11.82 -13.21 -6.18
C ALA A 161 -10.43 -12.70 -5.76
N LEU A 162 -10.36 -12.04 -4.59
CA LEU A 162 -9.10 -11.50 -4.08
C LEU A 162 -8.08 -12.61 -3.77
N LEU A 163 -8.54 -13.70 -3.17
CA LEU A 163 -7.69 -14.81 -2.75
C LEU A 163 -7.19 -15.64 -3.94
N SER A 164 -8.05 -15.89 -4.94
CA SER A 164 -7.70 -16.64 -6.16
C SER A 164 -6.76 -15.83 -7.05
N ASN A 165 -7.06 -14.55 -7.31
CA ASN A 165 -6.25 -13.71 -8.21
C ASN A 165 -4.84 -13.44 -7.65
N ARG A 166 -4.66 -13.51 -6.32
CA ARG A 166 -3.35 -13.38 -5.65
C ARG A 166 -2.66 -14.72 -5.39
N GLU A 167 -3.32 -15.81 -5.76
CA GLU A 167 -2.92 -17.19 -5.54
C GLU A 167 -2.54 -17.50 -4.09
N ILE A 168 -3.40 -17.11 -3.14
CA ILE A 168 -3.09 -17.24 -1.71
C ILE A 168 -3.50 -18.63 -1.19
N VAL A 169 -4.62 -19.16 -1.68
CA VAL A 169 -5.20 -20.45 -1.28
C VAL A 169 -5.88 -21.11 -2.48
N GLU A 170 -6.04 -22.42 -2.42
CA GLU A 170 -6.93 -23.15 -3.31
C GLU A 170 -8.35 -23.08 -2.74
N LEU A 171 -9.35 -22.92 -3.60
CA LEU A 171 -10.72 -22.64 -3.16
C LEU A 171 -11.73 -23.56 -3.85
N THR A 172 -12.69 -24.05 -3.05
CA THR A 172 -13.93 -24.63 -3.55
C THR A 172 -15.12 -23.82 -3.07
N LEU A 173 -15.98 -23.38 -3.99
CA LEU A 173 -17.30 -22.82 -3.67
C LEU A 173 -18.34 -23.93 -3.69
N LEU A 174 -19.24 -23.95 -2.70
CA LEU A 174 -20.40 -24.82 -2.73
C LEU A 174 -21.65 -24.06 -3.17
N GLY A 175 -22.44 -24.70 -4.03
CA GLY A 175 -23.71 -24.17 -4.52
C GLY A 175 -23.94 -24.48 -6.00
N GLN A 176 -25.09 -24.04 -6.50
CA GLN A 176 -25.49 -24.24 -7.90
C GLN A 176 -24.62 -23.37 -8.83
N PRO A 177 -23.90 -23.96 -9.80
CA PRO A 177 -23.01 -23.23 -10.69
C PRO A 177 -23.70 -22.07 -11.41
N GLU A 178 -24.94 -22.23 -11.89
CA GLU A 178 -25.63 -21.17 -12.61
C GLU A 178 -25.94 -19.97 -11.69
N LYS A 179 -26.32 -20.22 -10.44
CA LYS A 179 -26.60 -19.14 -9.47
C LYS A 179 -25.34 -18.38 -9.07
N ILE A 180 -24.23 -19.10 -8.90
CA ILE A 180 -22.94 -18.49 -8.57
C ILE A 180 -22.48 -17.59 -9.73
N ALA A 181 -22.52 -18.11 -10.97
CA ALA A 181 -22.18 -17.34 -12.16
C ALA A 181 -23.07 -16.08 -12.29
N GLN A 182 -24.38 -16.24 -12.07
CA GLN A 182 -25.33 -15.12 -12.09
C GLN A 182 -24.98 -14.05 -11.04
N GLN A 183 -24.61 -14.44 -9.81
CA GLN A 183 -24.21 -13.48 -8.78
C GLN A 183 -22.91 -12.74 -9.12
N ILE A 184 -21.94 -13.43 -9.72
CA ILE A 184 -20.68 -12.82 -10.17
C ILE A 184 -20.96 -11.76 -11.23
N GLU A 185 -21.76 -12.09 -12.24
CA GLU A 185 -22.10 -11.18 -13.35
C GLU A 185 -22.93 -9.97 -12.85
N GLN A 186 -23.99 -10.21 -12.09
CA GLN A 186 -24.87 -9.15 -11.59
C GLN A 186 -24.15 -8.12 -10.70
N ASN A 187 -23.12 -8.56 -9.99
CA ASN A 187 -22.37 -7.71 -9.06
C ASN A 187 -21.01 -7.25 -9.62
N ASN A 188 -20.71 -7.53 -10.90
CA ASN A 188 -19.45 -7.19 -11.56
C ASN A 188 -18.20 -7.61 -10.75
N ILE A 189 -18.20 -8.85 -10.23
CA ILE A 189 -17.10 -9.38 -9.44
C ILE A 189 -16.01 -9.90 -10.39
N ASP A 190 -14.79 -9.37 -10.27
CA ASP A 190 -13.61 -9.81 -11.03
C ASP A 190 -13.09 -11.15 -10.53
N LEU A 191 -13.83 -12.22 -10.82
CA LEU A 191 -13.52 -13.59 -10.40
C LEU A 191 -13.43 -14.52 -11.61
N ASP A 192 -12.23 -15.04 -11.85
CA ASP A 192 -12.03 -16.11 -12.81
C ASP A 192 -12.48 -17.45 -12.20
N ILE A 193 -13.65 -17.93 -12.64
CA ILE A 193 -14.25 -19.19 -12.18
C ILE A 193 -13.35 -20.40 -12.53
N SER A 194 -12.50 -20.32 -13.55
CA SER A 194 -11.60 -21.41 -13.93
C SER A 194 -10.52 -21.68 -12.88
N LEU A 195 -10.24 -20.71 -12.00
CA LEU A 195 -9.31 -20.83 -10.87
C LEU A 195 -9.95 -21.49 -9.64
N LEU A 196 -11.25 -21.81 -9.69
CA LEU A 196 -12.01 -22.35 -8.58
C LEU A 196 -12.63 -23.70 -8.93
N GLN A 197 -12.84 -24.52 -7.91
CA GLN A 197 -13.78 -25.63 -8.01
C GLN A 197 -15.16 -25.18 -7.55
N ILE A 198 -16.21 -25.47 -8.31
CA ILE A 198 -17.60 -25.25 -7.91
C ILE A 198 -18.27 -26.61 -7.79
N ILE A 199 -18.84 -26.91 -6.63
CA ILE A 199 -19.53 -28.17 -6.36
C ILE A 199 -20.94 -27.88 -5.86
N ASP A 200 -21.93 -28.42 -6.55
CA ASP A 200 -23.29 -28.49 -6.02
C ASP A 200 -23.46 -29.81 -5.25
N PRO A 201 -23.69 -29.77 -3.93
CA PRO A 201 -23.91 -30.97 -3.14
C PRO A 201 -25.01 -31.89 -3.71
N ALA A 202 -26.07 -31.30 -4.26
CA ALA A 202 -27.22 -32.07 -4.76
C ALA A 202 -26.92 -32.93 -5.98
N THR A 203 -25.89 -32.57 -6.76
CA THR A 203 -25.50 -33.28 -7.99
C THR A 203 -24.09 -33.87 -7.92
N SER A 204 -23.41 -33.74 -6.77
CA SER A 204 -22.06 -34.22 -6.59
C SER A 204 -21.97 -35.75 -6.63
N ASN A 205 -21.01 -36.26 -7.39
CA ASN A 205 -20.68 -37.69 -7.40
C ASN A 205 -20.07 -38.19 -6.07
N LYS A 206 -19.66 -37.30 -5.16
CA LYS A 206 -19.11 -37.65 -3.85
C LYS A 206 -20.17 -37.82 -2.76
N ILE A 207 -21.44 -37.51 -3.03
CA ILE A 207 -22.49 -37.53 -2.01
C ILE A 207 -22.64 -38.91 -1.33
N GLU A 208 -22.65 -40.00 -2.11
CA GLU A 208 -22.78 -41.36 -1.54
C GLU A 208 -21.53 -41.77 -0.75
N PHE A 209 -20.35 -41.37 -1.20
CA PHE A 209 -19.11 -41.63 -0.47
C PHE A 209 -19.12 -40.94 0.89
N TYR A 210 -19.47 -39.65 0.94
CA TYR A 210 -19.61 -38.92 2.20
C TYR A 210 -20.76 -39.45 3.06
N ALA A 211 -21.85 -39.91 2.45
CA ALA A 211 -22.98 -40.46 3.18
C ALA A 211 -22.58 -41.73 3.94
N GLU A 212 -21.82 -42.62 3.31
CA GLU A 212 -21.32 -43.82 3.99
C GLU A 212 -20.41 -43.44 5.17
N GLN A 213 -19.46 -42.51 4.96
CA GLN A 213 -18.55 -42.08 6.04
C GLN A 213 -19.29 -41.44 7.22
N PHE A 214 -20.21 -40.52 6.96
CA PHE A 214 -21.02 -39.87 7.99
C PHE A 214 -21.91 -40.90 8.71
N TYR A 215 -22.54 -41.84 7.99
CA TYR A 215 -23.29 -42.92 8.61
C TYR A 215 -22.43 -43.74 9.57
N GLN A 216 -21.22 -44.16 9.18
CA GLN A 216 -20.33 -44.90 10.06
C GLN A 216 -19.95 -44.12 11.32
N LEU A 217 -19.70 -42.82 11.20
CA LEU A 217 -19.41 -41.94 12.34
C LEU A 217 -20.58 -41.84 13.32
N ARG A 218 -21.82 -41.88 12.84
CA ARG A 218 -23.01 -41.46 13.61
C ARG A 218 -24.07 -42.54 13.80
N LYS A 219 -23.87 -43.76 13.28
CA LYS A 219 -24.78 -44.91 13.49
C LYS A 219 -25.06 -45.19 14.96
N HIS A 220 -24.05 -45.05 15.82
CA HIS A 220 -24.17 -45.26 17.26
C HIS A 220 -25.01 -44.18 17.97
N LYS A 221 -25.31 -43.08 17.29
CA LYS A 221 -26.20 -41.99 17.74
C LYS A 221 -27.55 -42.01 17.03
N GLY A 222 -27.90 -43.10 16.35
CA GLY A 222 -29.20 -43.29 15.71
C GLY A 222 -29.35 -42.68 14.32
N ALA A 223 -28.26 -42.27 13.66
CA ALA A 223 -28.33 -41.79 12.27
C ALA A 223 -28.74 -42.94 11.32
N THR A 224 -29.65 -42.67 10.39
CA THR A 224 -30.00 -43.59 9.29
C THR A 224 -29.36 -43.12 7.98
N PRO A 225 -29.16 -44.01 6.99
CA PRO A 225 -28.61 -43.63 5.69
C PRO A 225 -29.39 -42.49 5.02
N ASP A 226 -30.72 -42.51 5.09
CA ASP A 226 -31.57 -41.50 4.45
C ASP A 226 -31.44 -40.13 5.13
N MET A 227 -31.39 -40.09 6.46
CA MET A 227 -31.14 -38.86 7.21
C MET A 227 -29.77 -38.27 6.86
N VAL A 228 -28.75 -39.11 6.72
CA VAL A 228 -27.40 -38.66 6.37
C VAL A 228 -27.35 -38.06 4.97
N ARG A 229 -28.04 -38.67 3.99
CA ARG A 229 -28.17 -38.10 2.64
C ARG A 229 -28.84 -36.73 2.67
N GLU A 230 -29.93 -36.60 3.44
CA GLU A 230 -30.62 -35.32 3.59
C GLU A 230 -29.70 -34.25 4.20
N TYR A 231 -28.93 -34.59 5.23
CA TYR A 231 -27.95 -33.66 5.80
C TYR A 231 -26.88 -33.25 4.79
N LEU A 232 -26.44 -34.14 3.90
CA LEU A 232 -25.41 -33.82 2.92
C LEU A 232 -25.87 -32.94 1.77
N LEU A 233 -27.18 -32.68 1.64
CA LEU A 233 -27.69 -31.62 0.77
C LEU A 233 -27.39 -30.23 1.35
N ASP A 234 -27.15 -30.13 2.66
CA ASP A 234 -26.74 -28.89 3.30
C ASP A 234 -25.24 -28.62 3.03
N VAL A 235 -24.95 -27.43 2.52
CA VAL A 235 -23.59 -27.00 2.15
C VAL A 235 -22.61 -27.02 3.33
N SER A 236 -23.08 -26.78 4.57
CA SER A 236 -22.21 -26.79 5.76
C SER A 236 -21.82 -28.22 6.14
N TYR A 237 -22.75 -29.18 6.06
CA TYR A 237 -22.44 -30.59 6.27
C TYR A 237 -21.57 -31.16 5.15
N PHE A 238 -21.89 -30.85 3.90
CA PHE A 238 -21.09 -31.29 2.75
C PHE A 238 -19.66 -30.74 2.83
N GLY A 239 -19.51 -29.44 3.09
CA GLY A 239 -18.20 -28.81 3.28
C GLY A 239 -17.42 -29.39 4.46
N THR A 240 -18.11 -29.71 5.57
CA THR A 240 -17.47 -30.38 6.71
C THR A 240 -16.99 -31.78 6.34
N MET A 241 -17.75 -32.53 5.54
CA MET A 241 -17.33 -33.85 5.06
C MET A 241 -16.18 -33.77 4.05
N MET A 242 -16.08 -32.72 3.23
CA MET A 242 -14.89 -32.48 2.42
C MET A 242 -13.64 -32.35 3.29
N VAL A 243 -13.72 -31.58 4.39
CA VAL A 243 -12.60 -31.42 5.33
C VAL A 243 -12.28 -32.74 6.04
N TYR A 244 -13.30 -33.44 6.54
CA TYR A 244 -13.12 -34.74 7.20
C TYR A 244 -12.51 -35.80 6.27
N GLY A 245 -12.95 -35.83 5.00
CA GLY A 245 -12.50 -36.76 3.97
C GLY A 245 -11.12 -36.43 3.39
N GLY A 246 -10.50 -35.31 3.78
CA GLY A 246 -9.21 -34.86 3.26
C GLY A 246 -9.28 -34.21 1.88
N ASP A 247 -10.48 -33.92 1.39
CA ASP A 247 -10.74 -33.21 0.13
C ASP A 247 -10.67 -31.68 0.27
N ALA A 248 -10.49 -31.17 1.50
CA ALA A 248 -10.13 -29.80 1.81
C ALA A 248 -9.34 -29.74 3.13
N ASP A 249 -8.47 -28.75 3.30
CA ASP A 249 -7.71 -28.54 4.55
C ASP A 249 -8.51 -27.77 5.61
N GLY A 250 -9.55 -27.04 5.20
CA GLY A 250 -10.36 -26.22 6.10
C GLY A 250 -11.62 -25.66 5.45
N MET A 251 -12.48 -25.06 6.26
CA MET A 251 -13.75 -24.48 5.83
C MET A 251 -13.96 -23.11 6.47
N VAL A 252 -14.49 -22.14 5.72
CA VAL A 252 -14.93 -20.83 6.23
C VAL A 252 -16.39 -20.61 5.86
N SER A 253 -17.23 -20.41 6.88
CA SER A 253 -18.70 -20.26 6.77
C SER A 253 -19.19 -19.33 7.89
N GLY A 254 -20.44 -18.87 7.81
CA GLY A 254 -21.08 -18.01 8.82
C GLY A 254 -21.44 -16.61 8.31
N SER A 255 -21.32 -16.36 7.00
CA SER A 255 -21.76 -15.13 6.34
C SER A 255 -23.28 -15.01 6.33
N VAL A 256 -23.98 -16.14 6.15
CA VAL A 256 -25.45 -16.25 6.16
C VAL A 256 -25.98 -17.32 7.13
N HIS A 257 -25.14 -18.25 7.57
CA HIS A 257 -25.51 -19.23 8.58
C HIS A 257 -25.22 -18.75 10.00
N THR A 258 -26.01 -19.24 10.96
CA THR A 258 -25.74 -18.98 12.38
C THR A 258 -24.47 -19.71 12.84
N THR A 259 -23.77 -19.17 13.84
CA THR A 259 -22.59 -19.82 14.43
C THR A 259 -22.88 -21.26 14.88
N ALA A 260 -24.08 -21.51 15.41
CA ALA A 260 -24.52 -22.84 15.80
C ALA A 260 -24.66 -23.79 14.60
N HIS A 261 -25.15 -23.30 13.46
CA HIS A 261 -25.28 -24.07 12.23
C HIS A 261 -23.91 -24.47 11.66
N THR A 262 -22.92 -23.58 11.69
CA THR A 262 -21.56 -23.87 11.23
C THR A 262 -20.79 -24.80 12.18
N LEU A 263 -20.91 -24.60 13.50
CA LEU A 263 -20.17 -25.40 14.48
C LEU A 263 -20.73 -26.81 14.69
N ARG A 264 -22.05 -27.00 14.56
CA ARG A 264 -22.69 -28.29 14.77
C ARG A 264 -22.09 -29.42 13.92
N PRO A 265 -21.97 -29.31 12.58
CA PRO A 265 -21.36 -30.37 11.78
C PRO A 265 -19.89 -30.56 12.13
N ALA A 266 -19.13 -29.48 12.35
CA ALA A 266 -17.72 -29.56 12.73
C ALA A 266 -17.52 -30.37 14.03
N LEU A 267 -18.32 -30.11 15.06
CA LEU A 267 -18.25 -30.84 16.33
C LEU A 267 -18.82 -32.26 16.24
N GLN A 268 -19.73 -32.54 15.31
CA GLN A 268 -20.26 -33.89 15.10
C GLN A 268 -19.33 -34.81 14.30
N LEU A 269 -18.54 -34.23 13.38
CA LEU A 269 -17.78 -34.98 12.36
C LEU A 269 -16.27 -34.89 12.58
N ILE A 270 -15.73 -33.69 12.74
CA ILE A 270 -14.27 -33.46 12.89
C ILE A 270 -13.85 -33.65 14.35
N THR A 271 -14.68 -33.16 15.28
CA THR A 271 -14.44 -33.19 16.74
C THR A 271 -13.19 -32.40 17.17
N THR A 272 -12.94 -32.33 18.47
CA THR A 272 -11.73 -31.69 19.03
C THR A 272 -10.53 -32.64 18.93
N LYS A 273 -9.31 -32.08 19.01
CA LYS A 273 -8.09 -32.90 19.06
C LYS A 273 -8.09 -33.79 20.32
N PRO A 274 -7.46 -34.98 20.27
CA PRO A 274 -7.28 -35.81 21.46
C PRO A 274 -6.66 -35.04 22.62
N GLY A 275 -7.25 -35.19 23.82
CA GLY A 275 -6.84 -34.45 25.02
C GLY A 275 -7.52 -33.09 25.21
N TYR A 276 -8.41 -32.67 24.30
CA TYR A 276 -9.18 -31.43 24.42
C TYR A 276 -10.69 -31.74 24.37
N GLU A 277 -11.45 -31.25 25.35
CA GLU A 277 -12.89 -31.50 25.45
C GLU A 277 -13.75 -30.41 24.79
N LEU A 278 -13.21 -29.19 24.67
CA LEU A 278 -13.97 -28.02 24.24
C LEU A 278 -13.24 -27.27 23.12
N ALA A 279 -14.02 -26.66 22.24
CA ALA A 279 -13.55 -25.63 21.32
C ALA A 279 -13.69 -24.26 21.99
N SER A 280 -12.71 -23.37 21.77
CA SER A 280 -12.74 -21.99 22.26
C SER A 280 -12.42 -21.03 21.11
N SER A 281 -13.01 -19.85 21.15
CA SER A 281 -12.66 -18.75 20.24
C SER A 281 -11.65 -17.82 20.90
N VAL A 282 -10.81 -17.22 20.06
CA VAL A 282 -9.90 -16.13 20.45
C VAL A 282 -10.15 -14.95 19.52
N PHE A 283 -9.84 -13.75 20.00
CA PHE A 283 -9.91 -12.53 19.19
C PHE A 283 -8.51 -11.93 19.09
N PHE A 284 -8.09 -11.58 17.88
CA PHE A 284 -6.92 -10.74 17.70
C PHE A 284 -7.31 -9.28 17.95
N MET A 285 -6.78 -8.67 19.00
CA MET A 285 -7.01 -7.26 19.32
C MET A 285 -5.97 -6.41 18.61
N CYS A 286 -6.39 -5.76 17.52
CA CYS A 286 -5.54 -4.91 16.68
C CYS A 286 -5.53 -3.46 17.20
N LEU A 287 -4.49 -3.09 17.96
CA LEU A 287 -4.20 -1.72 18.37
C LEU A 287 -3.30 -1.02 17.33
N GLU A 288 -3.08 0.29 17.46
CA GLU A 288 -2.34 1.08 16.47
C GLU A 288 -0.94 0.52 16.16
N ASP A 289 -0.22 0.09 17.20
CA ASP A 289 1.17 -0.35 17.14
C ASP A 289 1.36 -1.86 17.36
N ARG A 290 0.32 -2.59 17.80
CA ARG A 290 0.45 -4.01 18.20
C ARG A 290 -0.82 -4.84 18.01
N VAL A 291 -0.62 -6.15 17.89
CA VAL A 291 -1.69 -7.17 17.90
C VAL A 291 -1.56 -8.04 19.14
N LEU A 292 -2.66 -8.22 19.88
CA LEU A 292 -2.75 -9.08 21.08
C LEU A 292 -3.74 -10.24 20.83
N VAL A 293 -3.61 -11.32 21.62
CA VAL A 293 -4.52 -12.49 21.63
C VAL A 293 -5.12 -12.65 23.02
#